data_AF-A0A7S0ZTR6-F1
#
_entry.id   AF-A0A7S0ZTR6-F1
#
_cell.length_a   1.000
_cell.length_b   1.000
_cell.length_c   1.000
_cell.angle_alpha   90.00
_cell.angle_beta   90.00
_cell.angle_gamma   90.00
#
_symmetry.space_group_name_H-M   'P 1'
#
loop_
_entity.id
_entity.type
_entity.pdbx_description
1 polymer ?
#
loop_
_entity_poly.entity_id
_entity_poly.type
_entity_poly.pdbx_seq_one_letter_code
_entity_poly.pdbx_strand_id
1 'polypeptide(L)'
;AESSVMAGLDYVLDVQIVEPQISAVVVMSLGGPRPIPSFKDHTLDPKFVLATTLGELGVVVVVAAGNGGGDARYMSPAHLPNVITVCGIDKEKKRNTSNYGNDV
;
A
#
# COMPACT_ATOMS: atom_id res chain seq x y z
N ALA A 1 9.10 13.89 1.96
CA ALA A 1 8.92 12.50 1.45
C ALA A 1 7.52 12.31 0.88
N GLU A 2 6.45 12.73 1.56
CA GLU A 2 5.07 12.49 1.08
C GLU A 2 4.71 13.24 -0.22
N SER A 3 5.16 14.48 -0.40
CA SER A 3 4.83 15.28 -1.60
C SER A 3 5.31 14.66 -2.91
N SER A 4 6.50 14.04 -2.94
CA SER A 4 7.01 13.38 -4.15
C SER A 4 6.32 12.06 -4.45
N VAL A 5 5.86 11.34 -3.41
CA VAL A 5 5.08 10.11 -3.58
C VAL A 5 3.71 10.44 -4.16
N MET A 6 3.05 11.48 -3.65
CA MET A 6 1.77 11.93 -4.19
C MET A 6 1.88 12.37 -5.65
N ALA A 7 2.91 13.16 -6.00
CA ALA A 7 3.13 13.57 -7.39
C ALA A 7 3.34 12.39 -8.35
N GLY A 8 4.02 11.33 -7.91
CA GLY A 8 4.18 10.11 -8.70
C GLY A 8 2.87 9.36 -8.90
N LEU A 9 1.96 9.41 -7.92
CA LEU A 9 0.66 8.76 -8.01
C LEU A 9 -0.32 9.58 -8.85
N ASP A 10 -0.27 10.91 -8.76
CA ASP A 10 -1.02 11.81 -9.66
C ASP A 10 -0.65 11.55 -11.13
N TYR A 11 0.63 11.36 -11.42
CA TYR A 11 1.08 10.98 -12.76
C TYR A 11 0.46 9.67 -13.26
N VAL A 12 0.37 8.65 -12.39
CA VAL A 12 -0.26 7.36 -12.75
C VAL A 12 -1.75 7.54 -13.01
N LEU A 13 -2.43 8.36 -12.20
CA LEU A 13 -3.85 8.69 -12.42
C LEU A 13 -4.06 9.36 -13.77
N ASP A 14 -3.23 10.35 -14.11
CA ASP A 14 -3.32 11.05 -15.39
C ASP A 14 -3.14 10.08 -16.58
N VAL A 15 -2.15 9.19 -16.50
CA VAL A 15 -1.94 8.16 -17.53
C VAL A 15 -3.15 7.23 -17.65
N GLN A 16 -3.70 6.76 -16.53
CA GLN A 16 -4.81 5.80 -16.54
C GLN A 16 -6.13 6.44 -17.01
N ILE A 17 -6.32 7.75 -16.79
CA ILE A 17 -7.48 8.50 -17.31
C ILE A 17 -7.39 8.65 -18.83
N VAL A 18 -6.20 8.92 -19.37
CA VAL A 18 -5.99 9.11 -20.82
C VAL A 18 -5.95 7.77 -21.55
N GLU A 19 -5.34 6.74 -20.94
CA GLU A 19 -5.08 5.44 -21.55
C GLU A 19 -5.60 4.29 -20.67
N PRO A 20 -6.92 4.19 -20.43
CA PRO A 20 -7.49 3.21 -19.48
C PRO A 20 -7.32 1.74 -19.91
N GLN A 21 -6.86 1.51 -21.14
CA GLN A 21 -6.60 0.19 -21.70
C GLN A 21 -5.26 -0.40 -21.20
N ILE A 22 -4.37 0.45 -20.70
CA ILE A 22 -3.06 0.02 -20.20
C ILE A 22 -3.24 -0.58 -18.81
N SER A 23 -2.75 -1.81 -18.64
CA SER A 23 -2.65 -2.41 -17.31
C SER A 23 -1.44 -1.82 -16.59
N ALA A 24 -1.67 -1.18 -15.45
CA ALA A 24 -0.63 -0.56 -14.64
C ALA A 24 -0.47 -1.28 -13.29
N VAL A 25 0.77 -1.30 -12.80
CA VAL A 25 1.11 -1.78 -11.45
C VAL A 25 1.90 -0.70 -10.74
N VAL A 26 1.43 -0.28 -9.57
CA VAL A 26 2.14 0.66 -8.69
C VAL A 26 2.79 -0.13 -7.57
N VAL A 27 4.11 -0.04 -7.46
CA VAL A 27 4.88 -0.72 -6.40
C VAL A 27 5.40 0.31 -5.40
N MET A 28 4.95 0.22 -4.15
CA MET A 28 5.36 1.09 -3.05
C MET A 28 6.11 0.28 -1.99
N SER A 29 7.45 0.31 -2.05
CA SER A 29 8.33 -0.28 -1.03
C SER A 29 8.52 0.65 0.18
N LEU A 30 7.45 1.34 0.58
CA LEU A 30 7.44 2.37 1.62
C LEU A 30 6.22 2.17 2.51
N GLY A 31 6.36 2.55 3.78
CA GLY A 31 5.27 2.50 4.74
C GLY A 31 5.68 3.07 6.09
N GLY A 32 4.70 3.32 6.94
CA GLY A 32 4.91 3.85 8.28
C GLY A 32 3.75 3.50 9.21
N PRO A 33 3.77 4.00 10.45
CA PRO A 33 2.69 3.78 11.39
C PRO A 33 1.33 4.21 10.81
N ARG A 34 0.35 3.33 10.94
CA ARG A 34 -1.04 3.62 10.60
C ARG A 34 -1.61 4.70 11.54
N PRO A 35 -2.40 5.68 11.05
CA PRO A 35 -3.06 6.66 11.90
C PRO A 35 -4.01 6.00 12.90
N ILE A 36 -3.96 6.40 14.18
CA ILE A 36 -4.80 5.82 15.25
C ILE A 36 -6.30 5.82 14.91
N PRO A 37 -6.89 6.91 14.38
CA PRO A 37 -8.32 6.90 14.03
C PRO A 37 -8.67 5.79 13.04
N SER A 38 -7.74 5.48 12.14
CA SER A 38 -8.00 4.49 11.11
C SER A 38 -8.09 3.07 11.65
N PHE A 39 -7.65 2.77 12.89
CA PHE A 39 -7.68 1.41 13.46
C PHE A 39 -9.08 0.78 13.50
N LYS A 40 -10.13 1.61 13.52
CA LYS A 40 -11.54 1.18 13.47
C LYS A 40 -12.19 1.40 12.11
N ASP A 41 -11.65 2.32 11.32
CA ASP A 41 -12.23 2.76 10.06
C ASP A 41 -11.11 3.07 9.05
N HIS A 42 -10.98 2.22 8.04
CA HIS A 42 -9.88 2.31 7.06
C HIS A 42 -9.94 3.63 6.27
N THR A 43 -11.13 4.24 6.14
CA THR A 43 -11.34 5.49 5.39
C THR A 43 -10.66 6.69 6.03
N LEU A 44 -10.29 6.60 7.31
CA LEU A 44 -9.58 7.65 8.05
C LEU A 44 -8.06 7.61 7.84
N ASP A 45 -7.54 6.66 7.06
CA ASP A 45 -6.16 6.75 6.57
C ASP A 45 -6.10 7.68 5.35
N PRO A 46 -5.23 8.71 5.32
CA PRO A 46 -5.14 9.63 4.19
C PRO A 46 -4.76 8.95 2.87
N LYS A 47 -4.18 7.74 2.89
CA LYS A 47 -3.83 6.95 1.71
C LYS A 47 -5.00 6.08 1.21
N PHE A 48 -6.10 5.99 1.96
CA PHE A 48 -7.25 5.15 1.62
C PHE A 48 -7.91 5.56 0.30
N VAL A 49 -8.20 6.85 0.14
CA VAL A 49 -8.86 7.38 -1.07
C VAL A 49 -8.01 7.06 -2.29
N LEU A 50 -6.70 7.31 -2.20
CA LEU A 50 -5.76 7.08 -3.27
C LEU A 50 -5.67 5.60 -3.68
N ALA A 51 -5.51 4.70 -2.71
CA ALA A 51 -5.48 3.26 -2.97
C ALA A 51 -6.78 2.77 -3.61
N THR A 52 -7.91 3.31 -3.17
CA THR A 52 -9.24 2.96 -3.72
C THR A 52 -9.40 3.48 -5.15
N THR A 53 -9.08 4.75 -5.41
CA THR A 53 -9.16 5.33 -6.76
C THR A 53 -8.27 4.60 -7.76
N LEU A 54 -7.03 4.24 -7.37
CA LEU A 54 -6.14 3.44 -8.22
C LEU A 54 -6.75 2.07 -8.54
N GLY A 55 -7.28 1.38 -7.53
CA GLY A 55 -7.95 0.08 -7.71
C GLY A 55 -9.19 0.16 -8.61
N GLU A 56 -10.01 1.20 -8.44
CA GLU A 56 -11.19 1.46 -9.28
C GLU A 56 -10.83 1.74 -10.75
N LEU A 57 -9.65 2.32 -10.98
CA LEU A 57 -9.09 2.54 -12.33
C LEU A 57 -8.37 1.30 -12.90
N GLY A 58 -8.41 0.16 -12.21
CA GLY A 58 -7.79 -1.10 -12.64
C GLY A 58 -6.27 -1.17 -12.40
N VAL A 59 -5.72 -0.25 -11.62
CA VAL A 59 -4.30 -0.26 -11.26
C VAL A 59 -4.08 -1.22 -10.09
N VAL A 60 -3.15 -2.15 -10.24
CA VAL A 60 -2.75 -3.04 -9.15
C VAL A 60 -1.78 -2.31 -8.23
N VAL A 61 -2.13 -2.15 -6.97
CA VAL A 61 -1.28 -1.49 -5.97
C VAL A 61 -0.60 -2.54 -5.10
N VAL A 62 0.74 -2.59 -5.12
CA VAL A 62 1.55 -3.52 -4.34
C VAL A 62 2.36 -2.74 -3.31
N VAL A 63 2.29 -3.14 -2.04
CA VAL A 63 2.91 -2.41 -0.93
C VAL A 63 3.73 -3.31 -0.02
N ALA A 64 4.73 -2.75 0.64
CA ALA A 64 5.49 -3.47 1.66
C ALA A 64 4.69 -3.62 2.96
N ALA A 65 4.70 -4.83 3.55
CA ALA A 65 4.17 -5.05 4.90
C ALA A 65 4.92 -4.23 5.97
N GLY A 66 6.20 -3.92 5.70
CA GLY A 66 7.11 -3.21 6.59
C GLY A 66 8.15 -4.12 7.26
N ASN A 67 9.23 -3.51 7.77
CA ASN A 67 10.42 -4.21 8.27
C ASN A 67 10.56 -4.13 9.81
N GLY A 68 9.45 -4.28 10.54
CA GLY A 68 9.42 -4.14 12.00
C GLY A 68 9.23 -5.44 12.79
N GLY A 69 9.07 -6.58 12.12
CA GLY A 69 8.76 -7.86 12.77
C GLY A 69 7.46 -7.87 13.57
N GLY A 70 6.51 -6.97 13.24
CA GLY A 70 5.25 -6.80 13.95
C GLY A 70 4.02 -7.09 13.09
N ASP A 71 2.84 -6.75 13.61
CA ASP A 71 1.59 -6.90 12.87
C ASP A 71 1.42 -5.75 11.85
N ALA A 72 1.28 -6.12 10.58
CA ALA A 72 1.15 -5.20 9.45
C ALA A 72 -0.17 -4.41 9.48
N ARG A 73 -1.19 -4.86 10.25
CA ARG A 73 -2.44 -4.11 10.47
C ARG A 73 -2.22 -2.72 11.07
N TYR A 74 -1.07 -2.50 11.72
CA TYR A 74 -0.68 -1.23 12.32
C TYR A 74 0.21 -0.38 11.41
N MET A 75 0.38 -0.79 10.15
CA MET A 75 1.18 -0.08 9.16
C MET A 75 0.29 0.44 8.02
N SER A 76 0.68 1.58 7.48
CA SER A 76 0.05 2.23 6.33
C SER A 76 1.10 2.40 5.22
N PRO A 77 0.78 2.06 3.97
CA PRO A 77 -0.54 1.64 3.45
C PRO A 77 -0.90 0.15 3.63
N ALA A 78 -0.05 -0.65 4.30
CA ALA A 78 -0.19 -2.12 4.35
C ALA A 78 -1.54 -2.66 4.84
N HIS A 79 -2.27 -1.96 5.71
CA HIS A 79 -3.57 -2.43 6.21
C HIS A 79 -4.77 -2.12 5.29
N LEU A 80 -4.56 -1.39 4.19
CA LEU A 80 -5.66 -0.95 3.34
C LEU A 80 -6.22 -2.15 2.56
N PRO A 81 -7.55 -2.25 2.36
CA PRO A 81 -8.16 -3.44 1.76
C PRO A 81 -7.95 -3.55 0.24
N ASN A 82 -7.59 -2.44 -0.43
CA ASN A 82 -7.45 -2.34 -1.88
C ASN A 82 -6.00 -2.40 -2.35
N VAL A 83 -5.10 -2.96 -1.54
CA VAL A 83 -3.67 -3.12 -1.89
C VAL A 83 -3.24 -4.57 -1.69
N ILE A 84 -2.20 -4.98 -2.42
CA ILE A 84 -1.53 -6.26 -2.23
C ILE A 84 -0.34 -6.03 -1.30
N THR A 85 -0.47 -6.48 -0.06
CA THR A 85 0.58 -6.38 0.95
C THR A 85 1.56 -7.54 0.84
N VAL A 86 2.85 -7.24 0.65
CA VAL A 86 3.90 -8.22 0.43
C VAL A 86 4.85 -8.29 1.63
N CYS A 87 5.08 -9.51 2.12
CA CYS A 87 6.07 -9.80 3.15
C CYS A 87 7.43 -10.19 2.56
N GLY A 88 8.48 -10.07 3.37
CA GLY A 88 9.83 -10.52 3.04
C GLY A 88 10.19 -11.84 3.71
N ILE A 89 10.81 -12.75 2.95
CA ILE A 89 11.45 -13.95 3.49
C ILE A 89 12.92 -14.01 3.05
N ASP A 90 13.78 -14.57 3.90
CA ASP A 90 15.18 -14.86 3.55
C ASP A 90 15.32 -16.20 2.80
N LYS A 91 16.56 -16.54 2.41
CA LYS A 91 16.87 -17.78 1.69
C LYS A 91 16.58 -19.04 2.51
N GLU A 92 16.50 -18.92 3.83
CA GLU A 92 16.09 -19.97 4.78
C GLU A 92 14.57 -20.00 5.00
N LYS A 93 13.78 -19.22 4.25
CA LYS A 93 12.33 -19.07 4.37
C LYS A 93 11.88 -18.48 5.71
N LYS A 94 12.71 -17.66 6.36
CA LYS A 94 12.38 -16.98 7.62
C LYS A 94 11.96 -15.53 7.37
N ARG A 95 11.09 -15.01 8.24
CA ARG A 95 10.55 -13.63 8.16
C ARG A 95 11.17 -12.66 9.17
N ASN A 96 12.44 -12.83 9.54
CA ASN A 96 13.02 -12.23 10.76
C ASN A 96 12.75 -10.73 10.96
N THR A 97 12.67 -9.95 9.88
CA THR A 97 12.38 -8.51 9.92
C THR A 97 11.01 -8.14 9.34
N SER A 98 10.35 -9.02 8.60
CA SER A 98 9.10 -8.69 7.92
C SER A 98 7.94 -8.63 8.90
N ASN A 99 7.10 -7.61 8.75
CA ASN A 99 5.78 -7.61 9.34
C ASN A 99 4.91 -8.72 8.74
N TYR A 100 3.86 -9.10 9.47
CA TYR A 100 2.98 -10.21 9.19
C TYR A 100 1.56 -9.91 9.69
N GLY A 101 0.61 -10.80 9.45
CA GLY A 101 -0.78 -10.66 9.92
C GLY A 101 -1.74 -11.12 8.83
N ASN A 102 -2.94 -11.51 9.24
CA ASN A 102 -4.01 -11.92 8.31
C ASN A 102 -5.02 -10.78 8.06
N ASP A 103 -4.91 -9.68 8.80
CA ASP A 103 -5.79 -8.50 8.73
C ASP A 103 -5.15 -7.40 7.87
N VAL A 104 -4.54 -7.80 6.75
CA VAL A 104 -3.92 -6.93 5.73
C VAL A 104 -4.22 -7.41 4.32
#